data_AF-A0A6N7M4T7-F1
#
_entry.id   AF-A0A6N7M4T7-F1
#
_cell.length_a   1.000
_cell.length_b   1.000
_cell.length_c   1.000
_cell.angle_alpha   90.00
_cell.angle_beta   90.00
_cell.angle_gamma   90.00
#
_symmetry.space_group_name_H-M   'P 1'
#
loop_
_entity.id
_entity.type
_entity.pdbx_description
1 polymer ?
#
loop_
_entity_poly.entity_id
_entity_poly.type
_entity_poly.pdbx_seq_one_letter_code
_entity_poly.pdbx_strand_id
1 'polypeptide(L)' 'MPQPLVSIIILARNHLEHLEDCFKSVMNLDYPHVEVILADNASTDGSPDFA' A
#
# COMPACT_ATOMS: atom_id res chain seq x y z
N MET A 1 -23.40 -4.69 -13.25
CA MET A 1 -22.24 -4.08 -13.92
C MET A 1 -21.00 -4.47 -13.13
N PRO A 2 -19.85 -4.75 -13.76
CA PRO A 2 -18.63 -4.97 -13.01
C PRO A 2 -18.32 -3.71 -12.20
N GLN A 3 -17.91 -3.88 -10.94
CA GLN A 3 -17.41 -2.79 -10.13
C GLN A 3 -16.16 -2.18 -10.80
N PRO A 4 -15.95 -0.86 -10.79
CA PRO A 4 -14.75 -0.27 -11.39
C PRO A 4 -13.48 -0.69 -10.63
N LEU A 5 -12.32 -0.69 -11.29
CA LEU A 5 -11.04 -0.81 -10.61
C LEU A 5 -10.81 0.42 -9.72
N VAL A 6 -10.37 0.21 -8.48
CA VAL A 6 -9.93 1.26 -7.55
C VAL A 6 -8.44 1.12 -7.31
N SER A 7 -7.68 2.18 -7.59
CA SER A 7 -6.25 2.25 -7.35
C SER A 7 -5.97 2.94 -6.01
N ILE A 8 -5.29 2.25 -5.11
CA ILE A 8 -4.85 2.79 -3.81
C ILE A 8 -3.35 3.05 -3.89
N ILE A 9 -2.95 4.32 -3.90
CA ILE A 9 -1.56 4.73 -3.96
C ILE A 9 -1.10 5.12 -2.55
N ILE A 10 -0.16 4.36 -2.00
CA ILE A 10 0.46 4.61 -0.70
C ILE A 10 1.82 5.26 -0.97
N LEU A 11 1.98 6.52 -0.59
CA LEU A 11 3.27 7.20 -0.63
C LEU A 11 3.95 7.05 0.73
N ALA A 12 5.16 6.51 0.77
CA ALA A 12 5.90 6.27 2.01
C ALA A 12 7.31 6.84 1.95
N ARG A 13 7.78 7.41 3.07
CA ARG A 13 9.19 7.74 3.31
C ARG A 13 9.54 7.42 4.76
N ASN A 14 10.47 6.50 4.98
CA ASN A 14 10.92 6.12 6.32
C ASN A 14 9.80 5.62 7.25
N HIS A 15 8.93 4.73 6.76
CA HIS A 15 7.74 4.26 7.48
C HIS A 15 7.67 2.74 7.63
N LEU A 16 8.82 2.05 7.63
CA LEU A 16 8.88 0.59 7.70
C LEU A 16 7.99 -0.01 8.81
N GLU A 17 7.97 0.62 9.99
CA GLU A 17 7.18 0.17 11.15
C GLU A 17 5.66 0.26 10.97
N HIS A 18 5.16 1.02 10.00
CA HIS A 18 3.73 1.20 9.74
C HIS A 18 3.23 0.50 8.48
N LEU A 19 4.15 0.10 7.59
CA LEU A 19 3.77 -0.50 6.32
C LEU A 19 3.01 -1.81 6.52
N GLU A 20 3.39 -2.65 7.50
CA GLU A 20 2.70 -3.92 7.76
C GLU A 20 1.22 -3.72 8.14
N ASP A 21 0.93 -2.84 9.11
CA ASP A 21 -0.43 -2.57 9.56
C ASP A 21 -1.25 -1.84 8.49
N CYS A 22 -0.62 -0.94 7.73
CA CYS A 22 -1.26 -0.27 6.59
C CYS A 22 -1.71 -1.30 5.54
N PHE A 23 -0.82 -2.20 5.13
CA PHE A 23 -1.14 -3.24 4.15
C PHE A 23 -2.19 -4.22 4.69
N LYS A 24 -2.11 -4.65 5.96
CA LYS A 24 -3.17 -5.46 6.59
C LYS A 24 -4.53 -4.78 6.52
N SER A 25 -4.60 -3.47 6.74
CA SER A 25 -5.85 -2.71 6.63
C SER A 25 -6.38 -2.68 5.19
N VAL A 26 -5.51 -2.47 4.20
CA VAL A 26 -5.91 -2.37 2.79
C VAL A 26 -6.31 -3.74 2.22
N MET A 27 -5.64 -4.82 2.63
CA MET A 27 -5.97 -6.18 2.21
C MET A 27 -7.29 -6.71 2.79
N ASN A 28 -7.80 -6.06 3.85
CA ASN A 28 -9.08 -6.41 4.50
C ASN A 28 -10.29 -5.64 3.93
N LEU A 29 -10.12 -4.90 2.83
CA LEU A 29 -11.24 -4.23 2.16
C LEU A 29 -12.22 -5.26 1.57
N ASP A 30 -13.52 -4.97 1.65
CA ASP A 30 -14.59 -5.78 1.07
C ASP A 30 -14.89 -5.45 -0.41
N TYR A 31 -14.16 -4.47 -0.97
CA TYR A 31 -14.24 -4.10 -2.37
C TYR A 31 -13.40 -5.03 -3.26
N PRO A 32 -13.99 -5.71 -4.25
CA PRO A 32 -13.32 -6.83 -4.92
C PRO A 32 -12.31 -6.43 -5.99
N HIS A 33 -12.36 -5.20 -6.51
CA HIS A 33 -11.56 -4.77 -7.66
C HIS A 33 -10.58 -3.67 -7.24
N VAL A 34 -9.54 -4.04 -6.50
CA VAL A 34 -8.50 -3.12 -6.01
C VAL A 34 -7.13 -3.43 -6.60
N GLU A 35 -6.35 -2.38 -6.87
CA GLU A 35 -4.89 -2.46 -7.02
C GLU A 35 -4.23 -1.58 -5.95
N VAL A 36 -3.12 -2.03 -5.40
CA VAL A 36 -2.38 -1.33 -4.35
C VAL A 36 -0.98 -1.04 -4.86
N ILE A 37 -0.57 0.22 -4.83
CA ILE A 37 0.72 0.70 -5.32
C ILE A 37 1.44 1.38 -4.16
N LEU A 38 2.59 0.83 -3.75
CA LEU A 38 3.50 1.50 -2.82
C LEU A 38 4.53 2.30 -3.60
N ALA A 39 4.52 3.61 -3.42
CA ALA A 39 5.50 4.53 -3.96
C ALA A 39 6.47 4.95 -2.85
N ASP A 40 7.68 4.40 -2.88
CA ASP A 40 8.76 4.86 -2.01
C ASP A 40 9.24 6.26 -2.44
N ASN A 41 9.40 7.15 -1.47
CA ASN A 41 9.84 8.52 -1.66
C ASN A 41 11.26 8.74 -1.12
N ALA A 42 12.20 7.96 -1.68
CA ALA A 42 13.62 7.98 -1.33
C ALA A 42 13.85 7.75 0.18
N SER A 43 13.30 6.65 0.68
CA SER A 43 13.56 6.23 2.05
C SER A 43 15.03 5.90 2.26
N THR A 44 15.49 6.13 3.48
CA THR A 44 16.84 5.83 3.98
C THR A 44 16.82 4.78 5.07
N ASP A 45 15.65 4.28 5.44
CA ASP A 45 15.46 3.11 6.29
C ASP A 45 15.26 1.85 5.41
N GLY A 46 14.76 0.76 6.00
CA GLY A 46 14.42 -0.47 5.27
C GLY A 46 13.08 -0.45 4.53
N SER A 47 12.39 0.70 4.43
CA SER A 47 11.12 0.80 3.68
C SER A 47 11.23 0.39 2.19
N PRO A 48 12.33 0.63 1.46
CA PRO A 48 12.46 0.19 0.06
C PRO A 48 12.51 -1.34 -0.08
N ASP A 49 12.96 -2.03 0.97
CA ASP A 49 13.03 -3.50 1.03
C ASP A 49 11.73 -4.11 1.58
N PHE A 50 10.70 -3.30 1.84
CA PHE A 50 9.38 -3.77 2.26
C PHE A 50 8.65 -4.38 1.05
N ALA A 51 8.95 -5.66 0.77
CA ALA A 51 8.21 -6.54 -0.14
C ALA A 51 8.57 -8.02 0.10
#